data_AF-A0A3N1QLM1-F1
#
_entry.id   AF-A0A3N1QLM1-F1
#
_cell.length_a   1.000
_cell.length_b   1.000
_cell.length_c   1.000
_cell.angle_alpha   90.00
_cell.angle_beta   90.00
_cell.angle_gamma   90.00
#
_symmetry.space_group_name_H-M   'P 1'
#
loop_
_entity.id
_entity.type
_entity.pdbx_description
1 polymer ?
#
loop_
_entity_poly.entity_id
_entity_poly.type
_entity_poly.pdbx_seq_one_letter_code
_entity_poly.pdbx_strand_id
1 'polypeptide(L)'
;MEIHELTRQQAELWRAFVEQRHEPRLVELSHWIRETGGPIDLLDGSLESLVELWEWFIDFVDADLPGVDSRVRYSLGWAFGWPGGNHGATYYATEALGSYVFEVLRRLDPATAWTVNVPVGRTRWVDSDQHRTGIAFRGSWVSIDPRIANVASRLFDHGTAAADYDDMGSEASRPERLRDLVANLFHLVDAPTVRGASILTPLASEPVLLVPVPMYKQPPPPPAEPEPAPVLVSVAEAQAILNPDESASVVGEPMILLSRRGDAEHLEAAPALSERRVFRVLQSLGVETVSGEPLSAEMLRDPEVEHLRLLRGAVTVETWVTGHRLRALQLEPSGAGPAEWDAVEHAFSEAAPRLRAVFRPEAD
;
A
#
# COMPACT_ATOMS: atom_id res chain seq x y z
N MET A 1 4.42 -13.67 -13.67
CA MET A 1 4.16 -12.26 -13.90
C MET A 1 3.82 -11.67 -12.54
N GLU A 2 4.59 -10.73 -12.06
CA GLU A 2 4.31 -10.04 -10.80
C GLU A 2 3.44 -8.80 -11.06
N ILE A 3 2.77 -8.28 -10.02
CA ILE A 3 1.85 -7.13 -10.16
C ILE A 3 2.60 -5.89 -10.67
N HIS A 4 3.83 -5.69 -10.22
CA HIS A 4 4.66 -4.58 -10.66
C HIS A 4 5.07 -4.68 -12.15
N GLU A 5 4.96 -5.87 -12.75
CA GLU A 5 5.24 -6.09 -14.18
C GLU A 5 4.03 -5.76 -15.07
N LEU A 6 2.88 -5.41 -14.49
CA LEU A 6 1.71 -5.03 -15.27
C LEU A 6 1.98 -3.74 -16.06
N THR A 7 1.47 -3.67 -17.28
CA THR A 7 1.32 -2.37 -17.94
C THR A 7 0.24 -1.56 -17.22
N ARG A 8 0.28 -0.23 -17.33
CA ARG A 8 -0.79 0.64 -16.81
C ARG A 8 -2.18 0.22 -17.29
N GLN A 9 -2.32 -0.17 -18.55
CA GLN A 9 -3.59 -0.65 -19.09
C GLN A 9 -4.06 -1.94 -18.40
N GLN A 10 -3.16 -2.90 -18.14
CA GLN A 10 -3.50 -4.13 -17.42
C GLN A 10 -3.88 -3.84 -15.97
N ALA A 11 -3.19 -2.91 -15.32
CA ALA A 11 -3.51 -2.46 -13.97
C ALA A 11 -4.90 -1.82 -13.89
N GLU A 12 -5.27 -1.00 -14.87
CA GLU A 12 -6.61 -0.40 -14.97
C GLU A 12 -7.69 -1.44 -15.24
N LEU A 13 -7.43 -2.43 -16.09
CA LEU A 13 -8.34 -3.56 -16.30
C LEU A 13 -8.50 -4.37 -15.01
N TRP A 14 -7.44 -4.55 -14.23
CA TRP A 14 -7.49 -5.21 -12.94
C TRP A 14 -8.29 -4.42 -11.91
N ARG A 15 -8.07 -3.10 -11.82
CA ARG A 15 -8.87 -2.18 -10.99
C ARG A 15 -10.36 -2.28 -11.34
N ALA A 16 -10.71 -2.22 -12.63
CA ALA A 16 -12.09 -2.33 -13.08
C ALA A 16 -12.71 -3.69 -12.72
N PHE A 17 -11.93 -4.77 -12.74
CA PHE A 17 -12.37 -6.08 -12.27
C PHE A 17 -12.61 -6.09 -10.75
N VAL A 18 -11.71 -5.53 -9.95
CA VAL A 18 -11.89 -5.40 -8.48
C VAL A 18 -13.16 -4.61 -8.17
N GLU A 19 -13.36 -3.48 -8.86
CA GLU A 19 -14.56 -2.64 -8.74
C GLU A 19 -15.84 -3.41 -9.12
N GLN A 20 -15.82 -4.16 -10.22
CA GLN A 20 -16.95 -5.00 -10.64
C GLN A 20 -17.26 -6.11 -9.63
N ARG A 21 -16.24 -6.65 -8.93
CA ARG A 21 -16.42 -7.70 -7.93
C ARG A 21 -16.85 -7.21 -6.57
N HIS A 22 -16.72 -5.92 -6.29
CA HIS A 22 -16.95 -5.34 -4.97
C HIS A 22 -18.30 -5.75 -4.36
N GLU A 23 -19.41 -5.46 -5.04
CA GLU A 23 -20.75 -5.81 -4.55
C GLU A 23 -20.98 -7.34 -4.47
N PRO A 24 -20.64 -8.15 -5.50
CA PRO A 24 -20.68 -9.61 -5.38
C PRO A 24 -19.91 -10.18 -4.18
N ARG A 25 -18.78 -9.57 -3.80
CA ARG A 25 -18.01 -9.96 -2.61
C ARG A 25 -18.71 -9.65 -1.30
N LEU A 26 -19.40 -8.52 -1.21
CA LEU A 26 -20.23 -8.20 -0.05
C LEU A 26 -21.44 -9.15 0.06
N VAL A 27 -22.03 -9.55 -1.07
CA VAL A 27 -23.08 -10.58 -1.08
C VAL A 27 -22.52 -11.90 -0.57
N GLU A 28 -21.41 -12.40 -1.11
CA GLU A 28 -20.75 -13.63 -0.61
C GLU A 28 -20.48 -13.57 0.90
N LEU A 29 -19.91 -12.46 1.38
CA LEU A 29 -19.66 -12.23 2.81
C LEU A 29 -20.95 -12.33 3.64
N SER A 30 -22.02 -11.68 3.19
CA SER A 30 -23.31 -11.69 3.89
C SER A 30 -23.91 -13.09 4.01
N HIS A 31 -23.73 -13.94 3.01
CA HIS A 31 -24.17 -15.34 3.05
C HIS A 31 -23.35 -16.14 4.05
N TRP A 32 -22.02 -16.05 4.01
CA TRP A 32 -21.16 -16.77 4.96
C TRP A 32 -21.47 -16.40 6.40
N ILE A 33 -21.59 -15.11 6.69
CA ILE A 33 -21.90 -14.63 8.04
C ILE A 33 -23.28 -15.15 8.48
N ARG A 34 -24.30 -15.08 7.63
CA ARG A 34 -25.64 -15.57 7.98
C ARG A 34 -25.68 -17.09 8.20
N GLU A 35 -25.06 -17.86 7.31
CA GLU A 35 -25.09 -19.33 7.35
C GLU A 35 -24.33 -19.90 8.55
N THR A 36 -23.31 -19.18 9.02
CA THR A 36 -22.51 -19.56 10.20
C THR A 36 -23.03 -18.96 11.50
N GLY A 37 -24.11 -18.16 11.46
CA GLY A 37 -24.68 -17.51 12.63
C GLY A 37 -23.85 -16.33 13.18
N GLY A 38 -23.03 -15.72 12.34
CA GLY A 38 -22.21 -14.55 12.66
C GLY A 38 -23.02 -13.26 12.83
N PRO A 39 -22.34 -12.15 13.19
CA PRO A 39 -22.97 -10.93 13.70
C PRO A 39 -23.50 -10.00 12.60
N ILE A 40 -24.25 -10.53 11.61
CA ILE A 40 -24.64 -9.77 10.40
C ILE A 40 -25.36 -8.44 10.71
N ASP A 41 -26.16 -8.38 11.77
CA ASP A 41 -26.92 -7.20 12.16
C ASP A 41 -26.05 -6.08 12.79
N LEU A 42 -24.81 -6.39 13.19
CA LEU A 42 -23.85 -5.44 13.76
C LEU A 42 -22.93 -4.80 12.69
N LEU A 43 -23.03 -5.28 11.44
CA LEU A 43 -22.13 -4.91 10.34
C LEU A 43 -22.64 -3.70 9.57
N ASP A 44 -22.64 -2.56 10.25
CA ASP A 44 -23.15 -1.28 9.76
C ASP A 44 -22.16 -0.43 8.96
N GLY A 45 -20.93 -0.88 8.71
CA GLY A 45 -19.94 -0.11 7.96
C GLY A 45 -19.29 1.01 8.79
N SER A 46 -19.30 0.89 10.13
CA SER A 46 -18.48 1.70 11.03
C SER A 46 -17.11 1.06 11.27
N LEU A 47 -16.12 1.82 11.76
CA LEU A 47 -14.83 1.23 12.14
C LEU A 47 -14.99 0.17 13.23
N GLU A 48 -15.90 0.39 14.17
CA GLU A 48 -16.15 -0.51 15.28
C GLU A 48 -16.82 -1.81 14.83
N SER A 49 -17.51 -1.82 13.68
CA SER A 49 -18.03 -3.06 13.09
C SER A 49 -16.93 -4.00 12.57
N LEU A 50 -15.71 -3.49 12.35
CA LEU A 50 -14.57 -4.32 11.97
C LEU A 50 -14.11 -5.25 13.10
N VAL A 51 -14.41 -4.92 14.36
CA VAL A 51 -14.10 -5.79 15.51
C VAL A 51 -14.97 -7.04 15.44
N GLU A 52 -16.29 -6.85 15.34
CA GLU A 52 -17.28 -7.93 15.20
C GLU A 52 -17.01 -8.80 13.97
N LEU A 53 -16.66 -8.16 12.85
CA LEU A 53 -16.31 -8.87 11.62
C LEU A 53 -15.05 -9.73 11.79
N TRP A 54 -14.05 -9.22 12.50
CA TRP A 54 -12.78 -9.93 12.67
C TRP A 54 -12.89 -11.08 13.67
N GLU A 55 -13.61 -10.89 14.78
CA GLU A 55 -13.93 -11.97 15.73
C GLU A 55 -14.63 -13.13 15.00
N TRP A 56 -15.67 -12.82 14.23
CA TRP A 56 -16.33 -13.82 13.41
C TRP A 56 -15.37 -14.48 12.40
N PHE A 57 -14.50 -13.71 11.74
CA PHE A 57 -13.59 -14.25 10.74
C PHE A 57 -12.55 -15.21 11.35
N ILE A 58 -12.10 -14.97 12.58
CA ILE A 58 -11.24 -15.88 13.32
C ILE A 58 -11.96 -17.23 13.51
N ASP A 59 -13.18 -17.21 14.04
CA ASP A 59 -14.00 -18.42 14.22
C ASP A 59 -14.30 -19.12 12.88
N PHE A 60 -14.50 -18.33 11.81
CA PHE A 60 -14.74 -18.82 10.45
C PHE A 60 -13.51 -19.56 9.89
N VAL A 61 -12.31 -19.05 10.13
CA VAL A 61 -11.04 -19.70 9.76
C VAL A 61 -10.82 -20.97 10.59
N ASP A 62 -11.04 -20.90 11.90
CA ASP A 62 -10.91 -22.05 12.81
C ASP A 62 -11.89 -23.19 12.48
N ALA A 63 -13.06 -22.84 11.95
CA ALA A 63 -14.05 -23.79 11.44
C ALA A 63 -13.75 -24.32 10.02
N ASP A 64 -12.56 -24.04 9.48
CA ASP A 64 -12.13 -24.44 8.13
C ASP A 64 -13.00 -23.84 7.00
N LEU A 65 -13.39 -22.56 7.16
CA LEU A 65 -14.06 -21.73 6.15
C LEU A 65 -15.35 -22.36 5.58
N PRO A 66 -16.34 -22.69 6.42
CA PRO A 66 -17.56 -23.36 5.97
C PRO A 66 -18.29 -22.57 4.87
N GLY A 67 -18.61 -23.24 3.77
CA GLY A 67 -19.28 -22.61 2.61
C GLY A 67 -18.32 -22.02 1.56
N VAL A 68 -17.02 -21.98 1.82
CA VAL A 68 -16.00 -21.63 0.81
C VAL A 68 -15.58 -22.89 0.06
N ASP A 69 -15.77 -22.93 -1.27
CA ASP A 69 -15.33 -24.07 -2.08
C ASP A 69 -13.79 -24.15 -2.08
N SER A 70 -13.23 -25.24 -1.55
CA SER A 70 -11.77 -25.50 -1.50
C SER A 70 -11.00 -25.32 -2.83
N ARG A 71 -11.69 -25.32 -3.97
CA ARG A 71 -11.09 -25.12 -5.30
C ARG A 71 -10.97 -23.66 -5.70
N VAL A 72 -11.65 -22.75 -4.99
CA VAL A 72 -11.51 -21.31 -5.26
C VAL A 72 -10.10 -20.87 -4.97
N ARG A 73 -9.68 -19.83 -5.69
CA ARG A 73 -8.36 -19.25 -5.51
C ARG A 73 -8.51 -17.76 -5.36
N TYR A 74 -7.62 -17.20 -4.56
CA TYR A 74 -7.36 -15.77 -4.53
C TYR A 74 -7.25 -15.20 -5.95
N SER A 75 -7.95 -14.10 -6.22
CA SER A 75 -8.09 -13.55 -7.57
C SER A 75 -6.74 -13.15 -8.14
N LEU A 76 -5.85 -12.55 -7.34
CA LEU A 76 -4.46 -12.27 -7.76
C LEU A 76 -3.71 -13.56 -8.12
N GLY A 77 -3.86 -14.61 -7.31
CA GLY A 77 -3.26 -15.92 -7.59
C GLY A 77 -3.76 -16.53 -8.90
N TRP A 78 -5.06 -16.39 -9.18
CA TRP A 78 -5.66 -16.84 -10.43
C TRP A 78 -5.21 -16.03 -11.64
N ALA A 79 -5.21 -14.70 -11.52
CA ALA A 79 -4.91 -13.76 -12.59
C ALA A 79 -3.43 -13.82 -13.03
N PHE A 80 -2.53 -13.96 -12.05
CA PHE A 80 -1.07 -13.85 -12.26
C PHE A 80 -0.32 -15.18 -12.14
N GLY A 81 -1.04 -16.27 -11.88
CA GLY A 81 -0.46 -17.61 -11.81
C GLY A 81 0.40 -17.82 -10.57
N TRP A 82 0.20 -17.02 -9.52
CA TRP A 82 0.87 -17.25 -8.25
C TRP A 82 0.42 -18.60 -7.69
N PRO A 83 1.36 -19.46 -7.26
CA PRO A 83 1.01 -20.73 -6.65
C PRO A 83 0.22 -20.41 -5.39
N GLY A 84 -1.10 -20.57 -5.47
CA GLY A 84 -1.97 -20.52 -4.31
C GLY A 84 -1.48 -21.61 -3.38
N GLY A 85 -0.70 -21.23 -2.37
CA GLY A 85 -0.26 -22.14 -1.33
C GLY A 85 -1.46 -22.72 -0.58
N ASN A 86 -1.21 -23.34 0.57
CA ASN A 86 -2.27 -23.95 1.37
C ASN A 86 -3.34 -22.94 1.84
N HIS A 87 -3.08 -21.64 1.72
CA HIS A 87 -3.96 -20.53 2.12
C HIS A 87 -4.91 -20.01 1.04
N GLY A 88 -5.07 -20.73 -0.08
CA GLY A 88 -5.85 -20.24 -1.24
C GLY A 88 -7.30 -19.82 -0.91
N ALA A 89 -7.98 -20.61 -0.08
CA ALA A 89 -9.35 -20.32 0.37
C ALA A 89 -9.40 -19.16 1.38
N THR A 90 -8.44 -19.10 2.31
CA THR A 90 -8.31 -18.00 3.28
C THR A 90 -8.12 -16.67 2.55
N TYR A 91 -7.19 -16.61 1.59
CA TYR A 91 -6.96 -15.40 0.79
C TYR A 91 -8.18 -15.02 -0.05
N TYR A 92 -8.89 -15.99 -0.60
CA TYR A 92 -10.17 -15.72 -1.28
C TYR A 92 -11.19 -15.08 -0.34
N ALA A 93 -11.33 -15.58 0.88
CA ALA A 93 -12.25 -15.01 1.87
C ALA A 93 -11.83 -13.59 2.30
N THR A 94 -10.52 -13.31 2.39
CA THR A 94 -10.05 -11.96 2.75
C THR A 94 -10.37 -10.89 1.70
N GLU A 95 -10.60 -11.24 0.43
CA GLU A 95 -11.06 -10.26 -0.58
C GLU A 95 -12.41 -9.65 -0.19
N ALA A 96 -13.27 -10.44 0.42
CA ALA A 96 -14.58 -9.97 0.89
C ALA A 96 -14.46 -9.02 2.09
N LEU A 97 -13.46 -9.25 2.97
CA LEU A 97 -13.11 -8.30 4.03
C LEU A 97 -12.60 -6.98 3.45
N GLY A 98 -11.76 -7.03 2.41
CA GLY A 98 -11.28 -5.85 1.69
C GLY A 98 -12.43 -4.99 1.14
N SER A 99 -13.43 -5.63 0.50
CA SER A 99 -14.66 -4.94 0.08
C SER A 99 -15.45 -4.34 1.25
N TYR A 100 -15.54 -5.03 2.39
CA TYR A 100 -16.22 -4.45 3.56
C TYR A 100 -15.48 -3.24 4.12
N VAL A 101 -14.14 -3.29 4.20
CA VAL A 101 -13.35 -2.13 4.63
C VAL A 101 -13.51 -0.95 3.68
N PHE A 102 -13.58 -1.19 2.37
CA PHE A 102 -13.89 -0.14 1.41
C PHE A 102 -15.21 0.57 1.74
N GLU A 103 -16.26 -0.16 2.12
CA GLU A 103 -17.53 0.43 2.54
C GLU A 103 -17.42 1.24 3.85
N VAL A 104 -16.62 0.78 4.80
CA VAL A 104 -16.31 1.54 6.03
C VAL A 104 -15.67 2.88 5.68
N LEU A 105 -14.64 2.86 4.83
CA LEU A 105 -13.94 4.07 4.40
C LEU A 105 -14.84 5.00 3.58
N ARG A 106 -15.66 4.45 2.68
CA ARG A 106 -16.61 5.19 1.84
C ARG A 106 -17.68 5.92 2.65
N ARG A 107 -18.06 5.39 3.83
CA ARG A 107 -18.95 6.10 4.77
C ARG A 107 -18.26 7.27 5.46
N LEU A 108 -16.96 7.17 5.73
CA LEU A 108 -16.17 8.26 6.33
C LEU A 108 -15.78 9.33 5.32
N ASP A 109 -15.63 8.96 4.05
CA ASP A 109 -15.34 9.83 2.93
C ASP A 109 -16.00 9.30 1.64
N PRO A 110 -17.08 9.93 1.15
CA PRO A 110 -17.75 9.52 -0.09
C PRO A 110 -16.86 9.56 -1.34
N ALA A 111 -15.71 10.24 -1.31
CA ALA A 111 -14.74 10.26 -2.41
C ALA A 111 -13.83 9.02 -2.45
N THR A 112 -13.97 8.09 -1.48
CA THR A 112 -13.23 6.83 -1.46
C THR A 112 -13.44 6.04 -2.74
N ALA A 113 -12.36 5.60 -3.38
CA ALA A 113 -12.41 4.90 -4.66
C ALA A 113 -11.34 3.81 -4.78
N TRP A 114 -11.65 2.75 -5.54
CA TRP A 114 -10.64 1.80 -6.01
C TRP A 114 -9.76 2.48 -7.05
N THR A 115 -8.45 2.48 -6.83
CA THR A 115 -7.49 3.08 -7.77
C THR A 115 -6.23 2.24 -7.93
N VAL A 116 -5.48 2.50 -8.99
CA VAL A 116 -4.17 1.93 -9.23
C VAL A 116 -3.11 2.84 -8.61
N ASN A 117 -2.12 2.27 -7.91
CA ASN A 117 -0.92 3.01 -7.57
C ASN A 117 -0.15 3.33 -8.85
N VAL A 118 -0.17 4.60 -9.23
CA VAL A 118 0.66 5.13 -10.30
C VAL A 118 1.71 5.99 -9.61
N PRO A 119 2.98 5.54 -9.53
CA PRO A 119 4.04 6.31 -8.91
C PRO A 119 4.06 7.72 -9.49
N VAL A 120 4.06 8.72 -8.61
CA VAL A 120 4.18 10.12 -9.01
C VAL A 120 5.67 10.41 -9.16
N GLY A 121 6.20 10.25 -10.37
CA GLY A 121 7.61 10.51 -10.69
C GLY A 121 8.32 9.32 -11.33
N ARG A 122 9.59 9.51 -11.69
CA ARG A 122 10.49 8.43 -12.12
C ARG A 122 11.15 7.85 -10.88
N THR A 123 10.57 6.80 -10.31
CA THR A 123 11.31 6.01 -9.31
C THR A 123 12.27 5.09 -10.06
N ARG A 124 13.57 5.17 -9.74
CA ARG A 124 14.60 4.28 -10.31
C ARG A 124 14.38 2.83 -9.89
N TRP A 125 13.65 2.62 -8.79
CA TRP A 125 13.21 1.33 -8.30
C TRP A 125 11.79 1.02 -8.73
N VAL A 126 11.57 -0.24 -9.06
CA VAL A 126 10.23 -0.80 -9.21
C VAL A 126 9.63 -0.87 -7.82
N ASP A 127 8.75 0.08 -7.48
CA ASP A 127 7.92 -0.03 -6.30
C ASP A 127 7.14 -1.34 -6.40
N SER A 128 7.25 -2.21 -5.39
CA SER A 128 6.56 -3.49 -5.37
C SER A 128 5.03 -3.34 -5.41
N ASP A 129 4.53 -2.16 -5.04
CA ASP A 129 3.13 -1.76 -5.12
C ASP A 129 2.82 -0.97 -6.40
N GLN A 130 3.78 -0.71 -7.28
CA GLN A 130 3.52 -0.10 -8.59
C GLN A 130 2.48 -0.92 -9.34
N HIS A 131 1.51 -0.22 -9.94
CA HIS A 131 0.40 -0.83 -10.70
C HIS A 131 -0.53 -1.73 -9.89
N ARG A 132 -0.41 -1.75 -8.56
CA ARG A 132 -1.31 -2.48 -7.69
C ARG A 132 -2.62 -1.74 -7.51
N THR A 133 -3.72 -2.48 -7.41
CA THR A 133 -5.01 -1.90 -7.00
C THR A 133 -5.04 -1.73 -5.48
N GLY A 134 -5.53 -0.59 -5.04
CA GLY A 134 -5.73 -0.25 -3.64
C GLY A 134 -6.87 0.76 -3.48
N ILE A 135 -7.01 1.30 -2.29
CA ILE A 135 -8.06 2.25 -1.93
C ILE A 135 -7.45 3.64 -1.85
N ALA A 136 -7.98 4.58 -2.63
CA ALA A 136 -7.75 6.00 -2.43
C ALA A 136 -8.67 6.53 -1.32
N PHE A 137 -8.10 7.21 -0.33
CA PHE A 137 -8.82 7.79 0.80
C PHE A 137 -8.11 9.06 1.27
N ARG A 138 -8.80 10.21 1.24
CA ARG A 138 -8.28 11.52 1.69
C ARG A 138 -6.86 11.86 1.16
N GLY A 139 -6.63 11.60 -0.13
CA GLY A 139 -5.33 11.86 -0.79
C GLY A 139 -4.24 10.81 -0.53
N SER A 140 -4.52 9.78 0.28
CA SER A 140 -3.63 8.64 0.49
C SER A 140 -4.05 7.46 -0.37
N TRP A 141 -3.10 6.59 -0.71
CA TRP A 141 -3.35 5.31 -1.37
C TRP A 141 -2.83 4.16 -0.51
N VAL A 142 -3.62 3.10 -0.37
CA VAL A 142 -3.25 1.92 0.42
C VAL A 142 -3.67 0.63 -0.30
N SER A 143 -2.74 -0.31 -0.48
CA SER A 143 -3.10 -1.69 -0.84
C SER A 143 -3.50 -2.49 0.40
N ILE A 144 -4.80 -2.80 0.50
CA ILE A 144 -5.35 -3.41 1.72
C ILE A 144 -5.36 -4.94 1.70
N ASP A 145 -5.73 -5.56 0.57
CA ASP A 145 -5.87 -7.01 0.46
C ASP A 145 -4.63 -7.79 0.92
N PRO A 146 -3.39 -7.42 0.53
CA PRO A 146 -2.20 -8.17 0.92
C PRO A 146 -1.93 -8.04 2.43
N ARG A 147 -2.32 -6.92 3.04
CA ARG A 147 -2.13 -6.66 4.46
C ARG A 147 -3.12 -7.49 5.28
N ILE A 148 -4.40 -7.50 4.89
CA ILE A 148 -5.42 -8.37 5.53
C ILE A 148 -5.06 -9.84 5.32
N ALA A 149 -4.70 -10.23 4.10
CA ALA A 149 -4.27 -11.59 3.76
C ALA A 149 -3.08 -12.04 4.62
N ASN A 150 -2.07 -11.19 4.83
CA ASN A 150 -0.93 -11.50 5.69
C ASN A 150 -1.33 -11.73 7.15
N VAL A 151 -2.24 -10.91 7.69
CA VAL A 151 -2.74 -11.12 9.06
C VAL A 151 -3.56 -12.42 9.13
N ALA A 152 -4.40 -12.71 8.13
CA ALA A 152 -5.18 -13.93 8.06
C ALA A 152 -4.34 -15.20 7.86
N SER A 153 -3.24 -15.15 7.11
CA SER A 153 -2.34 -16.31 6.95
C SER A 153 -1.67 -16.65 8.27
N ARG A 154 -1.31 -15.65 9.09
CA ARG A 154 -0.75 -15.89 10.43
C ARG A 154 -1.75 -16.57 11.36
N LEU A 155 -3.04 -16.20 11.29
CA LEU A 155 -4.10 -16.93 12.00
C LEU A 155 -4.11 -18.40 11.61
N PHE A 156 -4.03 -18.69 10.31
CA PHE A 156 -4.07 -20.05 9.80
C PHE A 156 -2.83 -20.87 10.17
N ASP A 157 -1.62 -20.29 10.04
CA ASP A 157 -0.36 -21.00 10.27
C ASP A 157 -0.12 -21.34 11.73
N HIS A 158 -0.59 -20.49 12.65
CA HIS A 158 -0.35 -20.65 14.08
C HIS A 158 -1.59 -21.15 14.85
N GLY A 159 -2.78 -21.07 14.25
CA GLY A 159 -4.07 -21.34 14.90
C GLY A 159 -4.39 -20.33 16.01
N THR A 160 -5.62 -20.37 16.53
CA THR A 160 -6.02 -19.57 17.71
C THR A 160 -5.37 -20.05 19.01
N ALA A 161 -4.81 -21.26 19.03
CA ALA A 161 -4.11 -21.84 20.18
C ALA A 161 -2.66 -21.35 20.34
N ALA A 162 -2.18 -20.42 19.50
CA ALA A 162 -0.81 -19.90 19.48
C ALA A 162 -0.42 -19.02 20.68
N ALA A 163 -1.14 -19.09 21.80
CA ALA A 163 -0.86 -18.32 23.01
C ALA A 163 0.55 -18.58 23.58
N ASP A 164 1.22 -19.66 23.18
CA ASP A 164 2.47 -20.11 23.79
C ASP A 164 3.75 -19.88 22.97
N TYR A 165 3.71 -19.41 21.71
CA TYR A 165 4.92 -19.46 20.87
C TYR A 165 5.35 -18.25 20.03
N ASP A 166 4.60 -17.16 19.89
CA ASP A 166 5.15 -15.92 19.33
C ASP A 166 4.21 -14.72 19.56
N ASP A 167 4.79 -13.55 19.88
CA ASP A 167 4.07 -12.28 20.12
C ASP A 167 3.14 -11.95 18.94
N MET A 168 3.57 -12.30 17.72
CA MET A 168 2.86 -12.05 16.47
C MET A 168 1.59 -12.88 16.26
N GLY A 169 1.52 -14.12 16.77
CA GLY A 169 0.33 -14.98 16.64
C GLY A 169 -0.79 -14.50 17.53
N SER A 170 -0.44 -14.15 18.78
CA SER A 170 -1.39 -13.59 19.75
C SER A 170 -1.97 -12.24 19.30
N GLU A 171 -1.20 -11.46 18.53
CA GLU A 171 -1.65 -10.18 17.99
C GLU A 171 -2.65 -10.34 16.84
N ALA A 172 -2.50 -11.39 16.00
CA ALA A 172 -3.38 -11.63 14.87
C ALA A 172 -4.81 -12.03 15.31
N SER A 173 -4.93 -12.79 16.40
CA SER A 173 -6.21 -13.26 16.97
C SER A 173 -6.91 -12.22 17.84
N ARG A 174 -6.38 -11.01 17.99
CA ARG A 174 -7.06 -9.96 18.76
C ARG A 174 -8.30 -9.48 18.01
N PRO A 175 -9.47 -9.38 18.67
CA PRO A 175 -10.69 -8.83 18.08
C PRO A 175 -10.48 -7.50 17.36
N GLU A 176 -9.66 -6.62 17.93
CA GLU A 176 -9.46 -5.27 17.40
C GLU A 176 -8.50 -5.22 16.22
N ARG A 177 -7.85 -6.34 15.85
CA ARG A 177 -6.72 -6.32 14.92
C ARG A 177 -7.06 -5.73 13.56
N LEU A 178 -8.20 -6.11 12.98
CA LEU A 178 -8.63 -5.56 11.69
C LEU A 178 -8.93 -4.06 11.79
N ARG A 179 -9.64 -3.63 12.85
CA ARG A 179 -9.91 -2.21 13.11
C ARG A 179 -8.61 -1.43 13.24
N ASP A 180 -7.69 -1.90 14.06
CA ASP A 180 -6.42 -1.20 14.35
C ASP A 180 -5.53 -1.15 13.10
N LEU A 181 -5.49 -2.22 12.31
CA LEU A 181 -4.82 -2.23 11.02
C LEU A 181 -5.39 -1.14 10.09
N VAL A 182 -6.71 -1.09 9.93
CA VAL A 182 -7.37 -0.09 9.08
C VAL A 182 -7.16 1.32 9.62
N ALA A 183 -7.33 1.53 10.92
CA ALA A 183 -7.13 2.83 11.54
C ALA A 183 -5.69 3.33 11.38
N ASN A 184 -4.70 2.45 11.49
CA ASN A 184 -3.30 2.80 11.31
C ASN A 184 -2.96 3.09 9.84
N LEU A 185 -3.44 2.24 8.91
CA LEU A 185 -3.18 2.40 7.47
C LEU A 185 -3.78 3.69 6.90
N PHE A 186 -4.94 4.11 7.40
CA PHE A 186 -5.68 5.30 6.91
C PHE A 186 -5.65 6.49 7.88
N HIS A 187 -4.82 6.43 8.93
CA HIS A 187 -4.64 7.50 9.93
C HIS A 187 -5.95 7.99 10.57
N LEU A 188 -6.81 7.06 11.01
CA LEU A 188 -8.17 7.33 11.48
C LEU A 188 -8.28 7.59 12.99
N VAL A 189 -7.28 8.23 13.60
CA VAL A 189 -7.14 8.39 15.07
C VAL A 189 -8.37 9.06 15.71
N ASP A 190 -9.07 9.93 14.97
CA ASP A 190 -10.25 10.68 15.44
C ASP A 190 -11.49 10.48 14.54
N ALA A 191 -11.59 9.35 13.84
CA ALA A 191 -12.75 9.09 13.00
C ALA A 191 -14.03 8.97 13.84
N PRO A 192 -15.13 9.62 13.45
CA PRO A 192 -16.37 9.58 14.23
C PRO A 192 -16.98 8.17 14.21
N THR A 193 -17.29 7.66 15.40
CA THR A 193 -18.08 6.44 15.57
C THR A 193 -19.53 6.72 15.24
N VAL A 194 -19.96 6.43 14.02
CA VAL A 194 -21.38 6.50 13.65
C VAL A 194 -21.90 5.10 13.40
N ARG A 195 -22.66 4.59 14.37
CA ARG A 195 -23.38 3.31 14.24
C ARG A 195 -24.70 3.49 13.51
N GLY A 196 -25.14 2.45 12.81
CA GLY A 196 -26.35 2.48 11.98
C GLY A 196 -26.93 1.10 11.71
N ALA A 197 -27.79 1.01 10.69
CA ALA A 197 -28.29 -0.27 10.22
C ALA A 197 -27.18 -1.03 9.47
N SER A 198 -27.18 -2.36 9.59
CA SER A 198 -26.28 -3.24 8.85
C SER A 198 -26.37 -3.00 7.34
N ILE A 199 -25.20 -2.93 6.69
CA ILE A 199 -25.11 -2.88 5.23
C ILE A 199 -25.14 -4.26 4.60
N LEU A 200 -24.89 -5.32 5.37
CA LEU A 200 -24.87 -6.70 4.87
C LEU A 200 -26.21 -7.43 5.04
N THR A 201 -27.00 -7.09 6.06
CA THR A 201 -28.31 -7.74 6.29
C THR A 201 -29.22 -7.71 5.04
N PRO A 202 -29.34 -6.59 4.29
CA PRO A 202 -30.13 -6.58 3.06
C PRO A 202 -29.58 -7.51 1.97
N LEU A 203 -28.25 -7.62 1.85
CA LEU A 203 -27.56 -8.38 0.81
C LEU A 203 -27.68 -9.90 0.98
N ALA A 204 -27.93 -10.38 2.19
CA ALA A 204 -28.06 -11.81 2.45
C ALA A 204 -29.23 -12.47 1.68
N SER A 205 -30.20 -11.69 1.22
CA SER A 205 -31.31 -12.21 0.40
C SER A 205 -30.99 -12.25 -1.10
N GLU A 206 -29.88 -11.64 -1.52
CA GLU A 206 -29.49 -11.57 -2.92
C GLU A 206 -28.80 -12.87 -3.38
N PRO A 207 -28.90 -13.25 -4.67
CA PRO A 207 -28.21 -14.41 -5.17
C PRO A 207 -26.70 -14.18 -5.20
N VAL A 208 -25.91 -15.18 -4.77
CA VAL A 208 -24.46 -15.16 -4.93
C VAL A 208 -24.10 -15.23 -6.42
N LEU A 209 -23.43 -14.19 -6.92
CA LEU A 209 -22.98 -14.10 -8.32
C LEU A 209 -21.49 -14.38 -8.43
N LEU A 210 -21.13 -15.43 -9.19
CA LEU A 210 -19.75 -15.72 -9.51
C LEU A 210 -19.27 -14.82 -10.66
N VAL A 211 -18.40 -13.87 -10.36
CA VAL A 211 -17.73 -13.06 -11.39
C VAL A 211 -16.48 -13.80 -11.90
N PRO A 212 -16.37 -14.09 -13.21
CA PRO A 212 -15.18 -14.73 -13.77
C PRO A 212 -13.93 -13.86 -13.54
N VAL A 213 -12.85 -14.48 -13.04
CA VAL A 213 -11.57 -13.79 -12.86
C VAL A 213 -10.84 -13.66 -14.20
N PRO A 214 -10.41 -12.45 -14.64
CA PRO A 214 -9.65 -12.29 -15.87
C PRO A 214 -8.32 -13.03 -15.75
N MET A 215 -7.92 -13.69 -16.83
CA MET A 215 -6.70 -14.50 -16.87
C MET A 215 -5.63 -13.79 -17.70
N TYR A 216 -4.55 -13.33 -17.06
CA TYR A 216 -3.41 -12.74 -17.75
C TYR A 216 -2.31 -13.79 -18.02
N LYS A 217 -2.72 -14.99 -18.45
CA LYS A 217 -1.84 -16.17 -18.61
C LYS A 217 -0.84 -16.09 -19.76
N GLN A 218 -0.73 -14.96 -20.45
CA GLN A 218 0.31 -14.78 -21.47
C GLN A 218 1.21 -13.61 -21.09
N PRO A 219 2.54 -13.76 -21.13
CA PRO A 219 3.41 -12.59 -21.21
C PRO A 219 2.93 -11.75 -22.40
N PRO A 220 2.99 -10.40 -22.32
CA PRO A 220 2.65 -9.58 -23.47
C PRO A 220 3.43 -10.10 -24.68
N PRO A 221 2.83 -10.21 -25.87
CA PRO A 221 3.61 -10.47 -27.07
C PRO A 221 4.75 -9.45 -27.09
N PRO A 222 5.98 -9.86 -27.49
CA PRO A 222 7.09 -8.92 -27.59
C PRO A 222 6.61 -7.69 -28.37
N PRO A 223 7.00 -6.46 -27.96
CA PRO A 223 6.51 -5.26 -28.61
C PRO A 223 6.68 -5.43 -30.12
N ALA A 224 5.57 -5.36 -30.85
CA ALA A 224 5.64 -5.36 -32.31
C ALA A 224 6.60 -4.23 -32.71
N GLU A 225 7.46 -4.49 -33.69
CA GLU A 225 8.26 -3.42 -34.30
C GLU A 225 7.34 -2.22 -34.54
N PRO A 226 7.75 -1.00 -34.14
CA PRO A 226 6.85 0.14 -34.10
C PRO A 226 6.21 0.34 -35.47
N GLU A 227 4.91 0.04 -35.56
CA GLU A 227 4.13 0.49 -36.70
C GLU A 227 4.18 2.03 -36.70
N PRO A 228 4.39 2.67 -37.86
CA PRO A 228 4.39 4.12 -37.94
C PRO A 228 3.04 4.64 -37.48
N ALA A 229 3.04 5.38 -36.36
CA ALA A 229 1.84 5.86 -35.70
C ALA A 229 0.95 6.66 -36.67
N PRO A 230 -0.38 6.41 -36.70
CA PRO A 230 -1.30 7.33 -37.33
C PRO A 230 -1.37 8.62 -36.50
N VAL A 231 -1.09 9.72 -37.17
CA VAL A 231 -1.18 11.09 -36.64
C VAL A 231 -2.65 11.43 -36.38
N LEU A 232 -2.95 11.86 -35.14
CA LEU A 232 -3.97 12.84 -34.70
C LEU A 232 -4.82 12.38 -33.48
N VAL A 233 -4.40 12.78 -32.29
CA VAL A 233 -5.20 13.64 -31.40
C VAL A 233 -4.19 14.59 -30.74
N SER A 234 -4.47 15.90 -30.75
CA SER A 234 -3.53 16.86 -30.16
C SER A 234 -3.50 16.71 -28.64
N VAL A 235 -2.30 16.72 -28.07
CA VAL A 235 -2.02 16.64 -26.62
C VAL A 235 -2.85 17.62 -25.79
N ALA A 236 -3.32 18.72 -26.39
CA ALA A 236 -4.13 19.74 -25.74
C ALA A 236 -5.58 19.30 -25.41
N GLU A 237 -6.17 18.34 -26.14
CA GLU A 237 -7.55 17.88 -25.89
C GLU A 237 -7.60 16.77 -24.82
N ALA A 238 -6.54 15.97 -24.69
CA ALA A 238 -6.44 14.96 -23.63
C ALA A 238 -6.24 15.59 -22.23
N GLN A 239 -5.67 16.80 -22.16
CA GLN A 239 -5.44 17.52 -20.90
C GLN A 239 -6.69 18.23 -20.36
N ALA A 240 -7.72 18.46 -21.18
CA ALA A 240 -8.93 19.18 -20.77
C ALA A 240 -10.01 18.29 -20.10
N ILE A 241 -9.89 16.96 -20.21
CA ILE A 241 -10.87 16.01 -19.62
C ILE A 241 -10.48 15.60 -18.18
N LEU A 242 -9.22 15.83 -17.77
CA LEU A 242 -8.66 15.25 -16.55
C LEU A 242 -8.63 16.17 -15.31
N ASN A 243 -9.19 17.38 -15.34
CA ASN A 243 -9.25 18.22 -14.13
C ASN A 243 -10.56 19.02 -14.04
N PRO A 244 -11.30 18.82 -12.94
CA PRO A 244 -11.68 19.97 -12.13
C PRO A 244 -11.28 19.78 -10.66
N ASP A 245 -10.47 20.72 -10.19
CA ASP A 245 -10.16 21.09 -8.79
C ASP A 245 -9.40 20.10 -7.88
N GLU A 246 -8.07 20.25 -7.98
CA GLU A 246 -7.05 20.29 -6.92
C GLU A 246 -7.30 19.60 -5.57
N SER A 247 -6.53 18.52 -5.34
CA SER A 247 -5.78 18.37 -4.10
C SER A 247 -4.40 17.74 -4.39
N ALA A 248 -3.41 18.64 -4.51
CA ALA A 248 -1.96 18.47 -4.39
C ALA A 248 -1.28 17.34 -5.18
N SER A 249 -0.98 17.61 -6.45
CA SER A 249 0.13 16.95 -7.13
C SER A 249 1.43 17.16 -6.33
N VAL A 250 2.17 16.09 -6.09
CA VAL A 250 3.53 16.13 -5.52
C VAL A 250 4.41 17.03 -6.40
N VAL A 251 4.96 18.10 -5.82
CA VAL A 251 5.84 19.04 -6.53
C VAL A 251 7.26 18.89 -5.99
N GLY A 252 8.13 18.24 -6.77
CA GLY A 252 9.57 18.11 -6.49
C GLY A 252 10.18 16.92 -7.23
N GLU A 253 11.33 17.11 -7.87
CA GLU A 253 12.13 16.00 -8.40
C GLU A 253 12.87 15.33 -7.23
N PRO A 254 13.01 13.99 -7.17
CA PRO A 254 13.84 13.33 -6.17
C PRO A 254 15.26 13.91 -6.16
N MET A 255 15.79 14.12 -4.96
CA MET A 255 17.11 14.73 -4.77
C MET A 255 18.05 13.78 -4.05
N ILE A 256 19.32 13.79 -4.44
CA ILE A 256 20.34 12.92 -3.87
C ILE A 256 21.46 13.72 -3.22
N LEU A 257 21.77 13.33 -1.98
CA LEU A 257 22.93 13.79 -1.23
C LEU A 257 24.00 12.70 -1.26
N LEU A 258 25.08 12.93 -1.99
CA LEU A 258 26.16 11.95 -2.16
C LEU A 258 27.52 12.61 -1.96
N SER A 259 28.58 11.83 -1.75
CA SER A 259 29.91 12.41 -1.61
C SER A 259 30.32 13.24 -2.84
N ARG A 260 31.17 14.28 -2.65
CA ARG A 260 31.60 15.19 -3.75
C ARG A 260 32.22 14.51 -4.97
N ARG A 261 32.72 13.28 -4.82
CA ARG A 261 33.33 12.49 -5.90
C ARG A 261 32.46 11.30 -6.32
N GLY A 262 31.28 11.16 -5.72
CA GLY A 262 30.37 10.09 -6.07
C GLY A 262 29.65 10.42 -7.38
N ASP A 263 29.21 9.35 -8.03
CA ASP A 263 28.38 9.40 -9.21
C ASP A 263 26.99 8.87 -8.86
N ALA A 264 25.94 9.57 -9.27
CA ALA A 264 24.56 9.19 -8.98
C ALA A 264 24.15 7.96 -9.81
N GLU A 265 24.77 7.77 -10.98
CA GLU A 265 24.55 6.58 -11.80
C GLU A 265 25.22 5.34 -11.18
N HIS A 266 26.29 5.52 -10.40
CA HIS A 266 27.13 4.45 -9.84
C HIS A 266 27.31 4.58 -8.30
N LEU A 267 26.19 4.59 -7.56
CA LEU A 267 26.19 4.79 -6.10
C LEU A 267 27.03 3.76 -5.33
N GLU A 268 27.07 2.52 -5.81
CA GLU A 268 27.88 1.45 -5.20
C GLU A 268 29.38 1.78 -5.15
N ALA A 269 29.87 2.53 -6.14
CA ALA A 269 31.25 2.97 -6.24
C ALA A 269 31.51 4.32 -5.54
N ALA A 270 30.45 5.02 -5.09
CA ALA A 270 30.59 6.32 -4.47
C ALA A 270 31.38 6.23 -3.14
N PRO A 271 32.25 7.21 -2.84
CA PRO A 271 32.88 7.28 -1.53
C PRO A 271 31.87 7.34 -0.39
N ALA A 272 32.16 6.64 0.71
CA ALA A 272 31.27 6.59 1.87
C ALA A 272 31.07 7.98 2.50
N LEU A 273 29.83 8.28 2.87
CA LEU A 273 29.47 9.39 3.73
C LEU A 273 29.82 9.06 5.19
N SER A 274 30.06 10.09 5.99
CA SER A 274 30.28 9.92 7.43
C SER A 274 28.93 9.86 8.15
N GLU A 275 28.57 8.68 8.65
CA GLU A 275 27.25 8.43 9.27
C GLU A 275 27.01 9.36 10.47
N ARG A 276 28.04 9.58 11.30
CA ARG A 276 27.97 10.54 12.42
C ARG A 276 27.71 11.98 11.98
N ARG A 277 28.21 12.40 10.81
CA ARG A 277 27.96 13.77 10.31
C ARG A 277 26.59 13.87 9.67
N VAL A 278 26.19 12.86 8.91
CA VAL A 278 24.86 12.76 8.31
C VAL A 278 23.80 12.74 9.41
N PHE A 279 23.95 11.89 10.42
CA PHE A 279 23.09 11.83 11.60
C PHE A 279 22.88 13.21 12.24
N ARG A 280 23.94 13.99 12.47
CA ARG A 280 23.83 15.33 13.06
C ARG A 280 23.05 16.30 12.18
N VAL A 281 23.20 16.20 10.85
CA VAL A 281 22.44 17.01 9.91
C VAL A 281 20.97 16.61 9.98
N LEU A 282 20.65 15.32 9.83
CA LEU A 282 19.29 14.81 9.91
C LEU A 282 18.60 15.19 11.23
N GLN A 283 19.32 15.04 12.36
CA GLN A 283 18.84 15.47 13.68
C GLN A 283 18.58 16.97 13.75
N SER A 284 19.45 17.81 13.17
CA SER A 284 19.25 19.27 13.15
C SER A 284 18.08 19.72 12.27
N LEU A 285 17.70 18.89 11.29
CA LEU A 285 16.56 19.13 10.42
C LEU A 285 15.25 18.58 11.02
N GLY A 286 15.32 17.89 12.16
CA GLY A 286 14.14 17.26 12.77
C GLY A 286 13.66 16.03 12.02
N VAL A 287 14.59 15.27 11.42
CA VAL A 287 14.28 13.96 10.82
C VAL A 287 14.01 12.96 11.93
N GLU A 288 12.91 12.24 11.80
CA GLU A 288 12.43 11.23 12.74
C GLU A 288 12.36 9.86 12.03
N THR A 289 12.36 8.78 12.79
CA THR A 289 12.09 7.44 12.25
C THR A 289 10.58 7.24 12.16
N VAL A 290 10.09 6.42 11.23
CA VAL A 290 8.66 6.11 11.16
C VAL A 290 8.14 5.39 12.40
N SER A 291 8.98 4.57 13.04
CA SER A 291 8.64 3.87 14.29
C SER A 291 8.58 4.80 15.51
N GLY A 292 9.02 6.05 15.40
CA GLY A 292 9.15 6.98 16.52
C GLY A 292 10.37 6.72 17.41
N GLU A 293 11.22 5.76 17.06
CA GLU A 293 12.48 5.51 17.74
C GLU A 293 13.48 6.66 17.51
N PRO A 294 14.32 7.00 18.51
CA PRO A 294 15.35 8.02 18.33
C PRO A 294 16.34 7.62 17.23
N LEU A 295 16.50 8.49 16.23
CA LEU A 295 17.49 8.31 15.18
C LEU A 295 18.90 8.14 15.79
N SER A 296 19.66 7.16 15.30
CA SER A 296 21.07 6.96 15.65
C SER A 296 21.96 6.91 14.41
N ALA A 297 23.28 7.06 14.59
CA ALA A 297 24.21 6.98 13.47
C ALA A 297 24.38 5.53 12.97
N GLU A 298 24.16 4.55 13.84
CA GLU A 298 24.21 3.12 13.54
C GLU A 298 23.06 2.70 12.63
N MET A 299 21.85 3.21 12.85
CA MET A 299 20.67 2.97 12.01
C MET A 299 20.89 3.37 10.55
N LEU A 300 21.68 4.41 10.28
CA LEU A 300 21.99 4.84 8.90
C LEU A 300 22.85 3.84 8.10
N ARG A 301 23.26 2.72 8.69
CA ARG A 301 23.98 1.62 8.03
C ARG A 301 23.11 0.40 7.81
N ASP A 302 21.92 0.39 8.37
CA ASP A 302 21.01 -0.73 8.26
C ASP A 302 20.19 -0.55 6.98
N PRO A 303 20.34 -1.44 5.98
CA PRO A 303 19.53 -1.36 4.77
C PRO A 303 18.03 -1.58 5.04
N GLU A 304 17.66 -2.11 6.21
CA GLU A 304 16.27 -2.31 6.63
C GLU A 304 15.69 -1.09 7.37
N VAL A 305 16.45 0.00 7.55
CA VAL A 305 15.90 1.28 8.00
C VAL A 305 15.19 1.92 6.82
N GLU A 306 14.01 1.40 6.53
CA GLU A 306 13.31 1.71 5.30
C GLU A 306 12.68 3.11 5.31
N HIS A 307 12.45 3.75 6.47
CA HIS A 307 11.65 4.98 6.47
C HIS A 307 12.09 6.00 7.53
N LEU A 308 12.82 7.02 7.09
CA LEU A 308 13.03 8.27 7.84
C LEU A 308 12.08 9.34 7.29
N ARG A 309 11.50 10.15 8.17
CA ARG A 309 10.55 11.21 7.82
C ARG A 309 11.07 12.57 8.23
N LEU A 310 10.85 13.55 7.37
CA LEU A 310 11.10 14.96 7.62
C LEU A 310 9.78 15.74 7.48
N LEU A 311 9.64 16.87 8.18
CA LEU A 311 8.46 17.74 8.13
C LEU A 311 7.13 16.97 8.33
N ARG A 312 7.04 16.17 9.42
CA ARG A 312 5.85 15.35 9.75
C ARG A 312 5.46 14.33 8.67
N GLY A 313 6.43 13.86 7.89
CA GLY A 313 6.21 12.84 6.86
C GLY A 313 5.99 13.38 5.46
N ALA A 314 6.07 14.70 5.26
CA ALA A 314 5.97 15.31 3.94
C ALA A 314 7.17 14.97 3.03
N VAL A 315 8.30 14.52 3.60
CA VAL A 315 9.47 14.05 2.86
C VAL A 315 9.98 12.74 3.47
N THR A 316 10.20 11.75 2.61
CA THR A 316 10.86 10.50 2.94
C THR A 316 12.36 10.63 2.69
N VAL A 317 13.18 10.12 3.61
CA VAL A 317 14.63 10.05 3.45
C VAL A 317 15.07 8.59 3.45
N GLU A 318 15.61 8.13 2.34
CA GLU A 318 16.11 6.77 2.16
C GLU A 318 17.64 6.75 2.28
N THR A 319 18.18 5.71 2.91
CA THR A 319 19.62 5.52 3.06
C THR A 319 20.16 4.50 2.07
N TRP A 320 21.18 4.87 1.32
CA TRP A 320 21.84 3.96 0.38
C TRP A 320 23.09 3.38 1.00
N VAL A 321 23.08 2.07 1.31
CA VAL A 321 24.18 1.38 1.99
C VAL A 321 24.79 0.31 1.09
N THR A 322 26.11 0.38 0.87
CA THR A 322 26.85 -0.64 0.11
C THR A 322 28.11 -1.03 0.85
N GLY A 323 28.30 -2.33 1.08
CA GLY A 323 29.41 -2.86 1.86
C GLY A 323 29.43 -2.33 3.30
N HIS A 324 28.25 -2.27 3.94
CA HIS A 324 28.03 -1.76 5.31
C HIS A 324 28.41 -0.29 5.53
N ARG A 325 28.48 0.51 4.47
CA ARG A 325 28.81 1.94 4.53
C ARG A 325 27.76 2.74 3.79
N LEU A 326 27.30 3.82 4.43
CA LEU A 326 26.39 4.79 3.83
C LEU A 326 27.08 5.49 2.64
N ARG A 327 26.42 5.51 1.49
CA ARG A 327 26.91 6.06 0.22
C ARG A 327 26.19 7.34 -0.17
N ALA A 328 24.87 7.36 0.02
CA ALA A 328 24.02 8.49 -0.29
C ALA A 328 22.80 8.54 0.63
N LEU A 329 22.14 9.70 0.64
CA LEU A 329 20.76 9.84 1.05
C LEU A 329 19.93 10.25 -0.16
N GLN A 330 18.78 9.61 -0.34
CA GLN A 330 17.77 10.00 -1.32
C GLN A 330 16.61 10.65 -0.59
N LEU A 331 16.13 11.77 -1.12
CA LEU A 331 15.01 12.51 -0.57
C LEU A 331 13.88 12.48 -1.59
N GLU A 332 12.72 12.01 -1.14
CA GLU A 332 11.52 11.91 -1.96
C GLU A 332 10.38 12.71 -1.33
N PRO A 333 9.71 13.58 -2.09
CA PRO A 333 8.54 14.27 -1.60
C PRO A 333 7.37 13.27 -1.42
N SER A 334 6.86 13.17 -0.19
CA SER A 334 5.74 12.32 0.21
C SER A 334 4.58 13.20 0.70
N GLY A 335 4.15 14.14 -0.14
CA GLY A 335 3.10 15.11 0.17
C GLY A 335 3.57 16.51 0.56
N ALA A 336 4.88 16.81 0.45
CA ALA A 336 5.38 18.18 0.58
C ALA A 336 4.82 19.11 -0.50
N GLY A 337 4.32 20.28 -0.07
CA GLY A 337 4.00 21.37 -0.98
C GLY A 337 5.28 22.04 -1.53
N PRO A 338 5.17 22.86 -2.61
CA PRO A 338 6.33 23.50 -3.23
C PRO A 338 7.23 24.28 -2.25
N ALA A 339 6.62 25.07 -1.36
CA ALA A 339 7.37 25.86 -0.38
C ALA A 339 8.08 24.99 0.69
N GLU A 340 7.49 23.85 1.04
CA GLU A 340 8.10 22.90 1.98
C GLU A 340 9.27 22.17 1.29
N TRP A 341 9.09 21.79 0.03
CA TRP A 341 10.14 21.18 -0.78
C TRP A 341 11.32 22.13 -1.00
N ASP A 342 11.08 23.38 -1.38
CA ASP A 342 12.12 24.42 -1.50
C ASP A 342 12.91 24.60 -0.20
N ALA A 343 12.24 24.54 0.95
CA ALA A 343 12.89 24.64 2.25
C ALA A 343 13.78 23.43 2.55
N VAL A 344 13.35 22.22 2.18
CA VAL A 344 14.14 20.99 2.28
C VAL A 344 15.36 21.07 1.36
N GLU A 345 15.17 21.46 0.10
CA GLU A 345 16.26 21.61 -0.86
C GLU A 345 17.31 22.61 -0.38
N HIS A 346 16.86 23.76 0.12
CA HIS A 346 17.73 24.78 0.68
C HIS A 346 18.53 24.24 1.86
N ALA A 347 17.87 23.58 2.81
CA ALA A 347 18.51 23.05 4.01
C ALA A 347 19.57 21.98 3.70
N PHE A 348 19.28 21.06 2.78
CA PHE A 348 20.24 20.04 2.36
C PHE A 348 21.38 20.62 1.52
N SER A 349 21.12 21.63 0.69
CA SER A 349 22.14 22.38 -0.04
C SER A 349 23.13 23.09 0.90
N GLU A 350 22.64 23.72 1.96
CA GLU A 350 23.50 24.35 2.98
C GLU A 350 24.30 23.34 3.81
N ALA A 351 23.73 22.14 4.04
CA ALA A 351 24.38 21.08 4.81
C ALA A 351 25.45 20.31 3.99
N ALA A 352 25.27 20.16 2.67
CA ALA A 352 26.13 19.35 1.81
C ALA A 352 27.63 19.67 1.92
N PRO A 353 28.08 20.95 1.95
CA PRO A 353 29.49 21.29 2.16
C PRO A 353 30.06 20.75 3.48
N ARG A 354 29.27 20.75 4.56
CA ARG A 354 29.69 20.25 5.90
C ARG A 354 29.87 18.74 5.89
N LEU A 355 29.12 18.06 5.04
CA LEU A 355 29.20 16.62 4.82
C LEU A 355 30.29 16.21 3.82
N ARG A 356 30.94 17.19 3.16
CA ARG A 356 31.79 16.94 1.97
C ARG A 356 31.01 16.20 0.88
N ALA A 357 29.74 16.51 0.79
CA ALA A 357 28.78 15.99 -0.17
C ALA A 357 28.43 17.05 -1.23
N VAL A 358 27.71 16.60 -2.24
CA VAL A 358 26.93 17.41 -3.18
C VAL A 358 25.47 17.01 -3.02
N PHE A 359 24.59 18.00 -3.15
CA PHE A 359 23.15 17.82 -3.21
C PHE A 359 22.70 18.23 -4.61
N ARG A 360 22.01 17.36 -5.31
CA ARG A 360 21.62 17.57 -6.71
C ARG A 360 20.37 16.75 -7.04
N PRO A 361 19.67 17.09 -8.14
CA PRO A 361 18.66 16.22 -8.70
C PRO A 361 19.23 14.82 -8.94
N GLU A 362 18.41 13.80 -8.71
CA GLU A 362 18.73 12.45 -9.16
C GLU A 362 18.94 12.49 -10.69
N ALA A 363 20.02 11.86 -11.17
CA ALA A 363 20.30 11.82 -12.60
C ALA A 363 19.37 10.79 -13.26
N ASP A 364 18.73 11.19 -14.36
CA ASP A 364 17.83 10.39 -15.20
C ASP A 364 18.45 9.09 -15.74
#